data_AF-A0A7W0HCQ0-F1
#
_entry.id   AF-A0A7W0HCQ0-F1
#
_cell.length_a   1.000
_cell.length_b   1.000
_cell.length_c   1.000
_cell.angle_alpha   90.00
_cell.angle_beta   90.00
_cell.angle_gamma   90.00
#
_symmetry.space_group_name_H-M   'P 1'
#
loop_
_entity.id
_entity.type
_entity.pdbx_description
1 polymer ?
#
loop_
_entity_poly.entity_id
_entity_poly.type
_entity_poly.pdbx_seq_one_letter_code
_entity_poly.pdbx_strand_id
1 'polypeptide(L)'
;MSGDLETATKIATLMEGYWGMGTTVASHGVTHEVGIGGGGRPGKGDDKEKKDLLESSLGSRIENNLGLIMERVEALLAENRRAVLSVAHALETHKTVTGDDIHAIIEGRPGSLIDGTPYGTAEFTRLAEEYHAQVVAAHKGHAQVSLALPVFNGHRVGLHPVADDDVPADPAQELTEAELAGRLWRRPEAGGGPETNGDGDSPPD
;
A
#
# COMPACT_ATOMS: atom_id res chain seq x y z
N MET A 1 12.26 -0.82 -8.83
CA MET A 1 12.85 -1.92 -9.63
C MET A 1 14.23 -2.31 -9.14
N SER A 2 15.30 -1.50 -9.29
CA SER A 2 16.64 -1.89 -8.81
C SER A 2 16.69 -2.10 -7.29
N GLY A 3 16.06 -1.22 -6.50
CA GLY A 3 16.00 -1.36 -5.05
C GLY A 3 15.20 -2.56 -4.54
N ASP A 4 14.11 -2.93 -5.23
CA ASP A 4 13.27 -4.07 -4.84
C ASP A 4 14.00 -5.39 -5.08
N LEU A 5 14.64 -5.53 -6.25
CA LEU A 5 15.43 -6.71 -6.60
C LEU A 5 16.65 -6.86 -5.67
N GLU A 6 17.35 -5.76 -5.38
CA GLU A 6 18.47 -5.75 -4.44
C GLU A 6 18.01 -6.22 -3.04
N THR A 7 16.89 -5.68 -2.55
CA THR A 7 16.33 -6.04 -1.24
C THR A 7 15.89 -7.49 -1.20
N ALA A 8 15.18 -7.98 -2.23
CA ALA A 8 14.76 -9.37 -2.33
C ALA A 8 15.96 -10.33 -2.36
N THR A 9 16.99 -10.01 -3.15
CA THR A 9 18.23 -10.79 -3.23
C THR A 9 18.95 -10.85 -1.90
N LYS A 10 19.02 -9.72 -1.18
CA LYS A 10 19.61 -9.64 0.15
C LYS A 10 18.87 -10.54 1.15
N ILE A 11 17.54 -10.49 1.17
CA ILE A 11 16.73 -11.33 2.05
C ILE A 11 16.92 -12.82 1.71
N ALA A 12 16.85 -13.18 0.43
CA ALA A 12 17.06 -14.57 -0.02
C ALA A 12 18.46 -15.11 0.37
N THR A 13 19.49 -14.28 0.24
CA THR A 13 20.86 -14.62 0.68
C THR A 13 20.92 -14.89 2.18
N LEU A 14 20.25 -14.08 3.00
CA LEU A 14 20.21 -14.27 4.45
C LEU A 14 19.43 -15.53 4.82
N MET A 15 18.31 -15.81 4.16
CA MET A 15 17.51 -17.02 4.37
C MET A 15 18.32 -18.30 4.09
N GLU A 16 19.02 -18.33 2.95
CA GLU A 16 19.78 -19.50 2.48
C GLU A 16 21.15 -19.67 3.16
N GLY A 17 21.81 -18.58 3.56
CA GLY A 17 23.17 -18.62 4.10
C GLY A 17 23.26 -18.54 5.63
N TYR A 18 22.34 -17.82 6.27
CA TYR A 18 22.52 -17.38 7.66
C TYR A 18 21.39 -17.85 8.59
N TRP A 19 20.13 -17.70 8.18
CA TRP A 19 18.97 -17.99 9.04
C TRP A 19 18.52 -19.45 9.04
N GLY A 20 19.08 -20.31 8.17
CA GLY A 20 18.66 -21.72 8.08
C GLY A 20 17.19 -21.88 7.65
N MET A 21 16.65 -20.86 7.00
CA MET A 21 15.29 -20.84 6.44
C MET A 21 15.28 -21.22 4.95
N GLY A 22 16.45 -21.55 4.42
CA GLY A 22 16.62 -22.04 3.06
C GLY A 22 16.35 -23.53 2.92
N THR A 23 16.63 -24.05 1.73
CA THR A 23 16.44 -25.49 1.42
C THR A 23 17.40 -26.41 2.18
N THR A 24 18.43 -25.88 2.85
CA THR A 24 19.33 -26.62 3.73
C THR A 24 19.18 -26.19 5.18
N VAL A 25 19.12 -27.16 6.11
CA VAL A 25 19.02 -26.93 7.57
C VAL A 25 20.34 -26.40 8.16
N ALA A 26 21.46 -26.60 7.47
CA ALA A 26 22.76 -26.12 7.92
C ALA A 26 22.92 -24.61 7.71
N SER A 27 23.05 -23.85 8.79
CA SER A 27 23.46 -22.44 8.71
C SER A 27 24.97 -22.35 8.51
N HIS A 28 25.41 -21.79 7.38
CA HIS A 28 26.82 -21.54 7.13
C HIS A 28 27.37 -20.45 8.05
N GLY A 29 26.53 -19.50 8.50
CA GLY A 29 26.87 -18.51 9.52
C GLY A 29 27.26 -19.15 10.87
N VAL A 30 26.45 -20.10 11.34
CA VAL A 30 26.76 -20.89 12.54
C VAL A 30 27.94 -21.81 12.29
N THR A 31 28.04 -22.46 11.12
CA THR A 31 29.20 -23.32 10.78
C THR A 31 30.53 -22.56 10.81
N HIS A 32 30.55 -21.28 10.40
CA HIS A 32 31.70 -20.38 10.50
C HIS A 32 31.94 -19.87 11.93
N GLU A 33 30.91 -19.75 12.77
CA GLU A 33 31.01 -19.36 14.18
C GLU A 33 31.45 -20.52 15.10
N VAL A 34 30.98 -21.75 14.86
CA VAL A 34 31.32 -22.96 15.64
C VAL A 34 32.56 -23.70 15.11
N GLY A 35 33.20 -23.20 14.04
CA GLY A 35 34.49 -23.72 13.54
C GLY A 35 34.44 -25.16 13.00
N ILE A 36 33.26 -25.66 12.61
CA ILE A 36 33.07 -27.06 12.18
C ILE A 36 33.52 -27.30 10.71
N GLY A 37 33.92 -26.25 9.98
CA GLY A 37 34.49 -26.37 8.64
C GLY A 37 35.75 -25.54 8.47
N GLY A 38 36.91 -26.07 8.89
CA GLY A 38 38.24 -25.55 8.56
C GLY A 38 38.60 -24.22 9.26
N GLY A 39 39.59 -24.26 10.15
CA GLY A 39 40.02 -23.12 10.95
C GLY A 39 40.36 -21.87 10.13
N GLY A 40 39.46 -20.89 10.14
CA GLY A 40 39.64 -19.56 9.55
C GLY A 40 39.03 -18.50 10.46
N ARG A 41 39.79 -17.42 10.70
CA ARG A 41 39.43 -16.32 11.61
C ARG A 41 38.16 -15.59 11.11
N PRO A 42 37.18 -15.27 11.97
CA PRO A 42 35.99 -14.54 11.56
C PRO A 42 36.36 -13.13 11.08
N GLY A 43 35.86 -12.73 9.91
CA GLY A 43 35.73 -11.32 9.55
C GLY A 43 36.55 -10.79 8.37
N LYS A 44 37.16 -11.63 7.52
CA LYS A 44 37.83 -11.12 6.32
C LYS A 44 37.73 -12.10 5.14
N GLY A 45 36.52 -12.24 4.61
CA GLY A 45 36.33 -12.96 3.35
C GLY A 45 36.87 -12.11 2.19
N ASP A 46 37.86 -12.64 1.49
CA ASP A 46 38.41 -12.04 0.28
C ASP A 46 37.32 -11.99 -0.81
N ASP A 47 37.35 -11.00 -1.71
CA ASP A 47 36.34 -10.85 -2.77
C ASP A 47 36.28 -12.07 -3.71
N LYS A 48 37.32 -12.90 -3.71
CA LYS A 48 37.39 -14.18 -4.41
C LYS A 48 36.48 -15.25 -3.78
N GLU A 49 36.41 -15.31 -2.45
CA GLU A 49 35.54 -16.26 -1.73
C GLU A 49 34.06 -15.89 -1.89
N LYS A 50 33.73 -14.59 -1.91
CA LYS A 50 32.36 -14.12 -2.19
C LYS A 50 31.92 -14.46 -3.62
N LYS A 51 32.85 -14.39 -4.57
CA LYS A 51 32.58 -14.70 -5.98
C LYS A 51 32.41 -16.20 -6.19
N ASP A 52 33.27 -17.03 -5.61
CA ASP A 52 33.11 -18.49 -5.61
C ASP A 52 31.81 -18.92 -4.92
N LEU A 53 31.37 -18.21 -3.87
CA LEU A 53 30.10 -18.46 -3.18
C LEU A 53 28.87 -18.15 -4.06
N LEU A 54 28.91 -17.09 -4.85
CA LEU A 54 27.84 -16.76 -5.82
C LEU A 54 27.84 -17.72 -7.01
N GLU A 55 29.01 -18.20 -7.44
CA GLU A 55 29.15 -19.26 -8.47
C GLU A 55 28.91 -20.67 -7.89
N SER A 56 28.64 -20.79 -6.58
CA SER A 56 28.41 -22.06 -5.89
C SER A 56 26.95 -22.50 -5.89
N SER A 57 26.71 -23.65 -5.25
CA SER A 57 25.38 -24.13 -4.88
C SER A 57 24.51 -23.11 -4.14
N LEU A 58 25.09 -22.15 -3.40
CA LEU A 58 24.32 -21.10 -2.70
C LEU A 58 23.68 -20.12 -3.69
N GLY A 59 24.44 -19.65 -4.69
CA GLY A 59 23.90 -18.77 -5.73
C GLY A 59 22.75 -19.44 -6.49
N SER A 60 22.92 -20.71 -6.85
CA SER A 60 21.84 -21.48 -7.50
C SER A 60 20.58 -21.58 -6.64
N ARG A 61 20.70 -21.72 -5.31
CA ARG A 61 19.54 -21.76 -4.40
C ARG A 61 18.84 -20.42 -4.28
N ILE A 62 19.61 -19.32 -4.21
CA ILE A 62 19.06 -17.96 -4.19
C ILE A 62 18.25 -17.71 -5.47
N GLU A 63 18.83 -18.00 -6.64
CA GLU A 63 18.15 -17.87 -7.93
C GLU A 63 16.87 -18.73 -8.00
N ASN A 64 16.93 -19.99 -7.55
CA ASN A 64 15.75 -20.85 -7.52
C ASN A 64 14.64 -20.29 -6.62
N ASN A 65 14.97 -19.79 -5.43
CA ASN A 65 13.98 -19.20 -4.53
C ASN A 65 13.35 -17.93 -5.11
N LEU A 66 14.16 -17.04 -5.68
CA LEU A 66 13.68 -15.85 -6.38
C LEU A 66 12.78 -16.22 -7.55
N GLY A 67 13.15 -17.24 -8.34
CA GLY A 67 12.33 -17.80 -9.42
C GLY A 67 10.96 -18.27 -8.94
N LEU A 68 10.91 -19.06 -7.86
CA LEU A 68 9.64 -19.52 -7.28
C LEU A 68 8.76 -18.37 -6.79
N ILE A 69 9.35 -17.34 -6.17
CA ILE A 69 8.61 -16.14 -5.74
C ILE A 69 8.06 -15.40 -6.95
N MET A 70 8.87 -15.24 -8.01
CA MET A 70 8.46 -14.58 -9.25
C MET A 70 7.29 -15.31 -9.93
N GLU A 71 7.38 -16.63 -10.05
CA GLU A 71 6.30 -17.47 -10.60
C GLU A 71 5.00 -17.32 -9.78
N ARG A 72 5.12 -17.34 -8.45
CA ARG A 72 3.96 -17.16 -7.56
C ARG A 72 3.35 -15.76 -7.68
N VAL A 73 4.17 -14.73 -7.79
CA VAL A 73 3.70 -13.35 -7.98
C VAL A 73 2.99 -13.22 -9.32
N GLU A 74 3.54 -13.80 -10.39
CA GLU A 74 2.90 -13.83 -11.70
C GLU A 74 1.53 -14.49 -11.64
N ALA A 75 1.43 -15.66 -11.01
CA ALA A 75 0.15 -16.35 -10.81
C ALA A 75 -0.85 -15.49 -10.02
N LEU A 76 -0.41 -14.87 -8.92
CA LEU A 76 -1.27 -14.01 -8.09
C LEU A 76 -1.77 -12.79 -8.87
N LEU A 77 -0.93 -12.17 -9.68
CA LEU A 77 -1.29 -11.03 -10.53
C LEU A 77 -2.27 -11.44 -11.65
N ALA A 78 -2.10 -12.64 -12.22
CA ALA A 78 -3.01 -13.18 -13.22
C ALA A 78 -4.38 -13.53 -12.63
N GLU A 79 -4.42 -14.17 -11.47
CA GLU A 79 -5.67 -14.50 -10.76
C GLU A 79 -6.45 -13.24 -10.36
N ASN A 80 -5.75 -12.17 -9.98
CA ASN A 80 -6.34 -10.93 -9.51
C ASN A 80 -6.35 -9.83 -10.58
N ARG A 81 -6.34 -10.22 -11.87
CA ARG A 81 -6.14 -9.30 -12.99
C ARG A 81 -7.07 -8.08 -12.97
N ARG A 82 -8.36 -8.30 -12.74
CA ARG A 82 -9.37 -7.24 -12.63
C ARG A 82 -9.00 -6.25 -11.52
N ALA A 83 -8.76 -6.75 -10.31
CA ALA A 83 -8.44 -5.93 -9.15
C ALA A 83 -7.20 -5.04 -9.39
N VAL A 84 -6.15 -5.61 -10.00
CA VAL A 84 -4.93 -4.86 -10.35
C VAL A 84 -5.24 -3.74 -11.33
N LEU A 85 -6.01 -4.02 -12.39
CA LEU A 85 -6.39 -3.01 -13.38
C LEU A 85 -7.31 -1.93 -12.79
N SER A 86 -8.24 -2.30 -11.90
CA SER A 86 -9.11 -1.37 -11.19
C SER A 86 -8.31 -0.40 -10.33
N VAL A 87 -7.40 -0.92 -9.50
CA VAL A 87 -6.57 -0.09 -8.62
C VAL A 87 -5.60 0.78 -9.44
N ALA A 88 -5.00 0.24 -10.50
CA ALA A 88 -4.13 1.01 -11.38
C ALA A 88 -4.87 2.18 -12.05
N HIS A 89 -6.09 1.95 -12.55
CA HIS A 89 -6.94 3.00 -13.11
C HIS A 89 -7.30 4.07 -12.07
N ALA A 90 -7.70 3.64 -10.87
CA ALA A 90 -8.03 4.56 -9.77
C ALA A 90 -6.81 5.41 -9.36
N LEU A 91 -5.62 4.82 -9.24
CA LEU A 91 -4.39 5.55 -8.95
C LEU A 91 -4.01 6.51 -10.06
N GLU A 92 -4.23 6.15 -11.32
CA GLU A 92 -3.95 7.07 -12.42
C GLU A 92 -4.92 8.27 -12.42
N THR A 93 -6.17 8.05 -12.01
CA THR A 93 -7.21 9.08 -11.94
C THR A 93 -7.04 10.00 -10.72
N HIS A 94 -6.80 9.42 -9.55
CA HIS A 94 -6.82 10.13 -8.27
C HIS A 94 -5.43 10.38 -7.66
N LYS A 95 -4.36 9.81 -8.27
CA LYS A 95 -2.94 9.86 -7.86
C LYS A 95 -2.63 9.21 -6.51
N THR A 96 -3.56 9.26 -5.58
CA THR A 96 -3.51 8.68 -4.24
C THR A 96 -4.87 8.10 -3.89
N VAL A 97 -4.85 6.94 -3.25
CA VAL A 97 -6.06 6.19 -2.85
C VAL A 97 -5.84 5.71 -1.42
N THR A 98 -6.88 5.79 -0.58
CA THR A 98 -6.82 5.32 0.81
C THR A 98 -6.93 3.80 0.88
N GLY A 99 -6.54 3.20 2.01
CA GLY A 99 -6.66 1.74 2.20
C GLY A 99 -8.10 1.24 2.10
N ASP A 100 -9.05 1.97 2.68
CA ASP A 100 -10.48 1.65 2.63
C ASP A 100 -11.03 1.73 1.20
N ASP A 101 -10.63 2.76 0.44
CA ASP A 101 -11.03 2.91 -0.96
C ASP A 101 -10.41 1.82 -1.86
N ILE A 102 -9.16 1.40 -1.60
CA ILE A 102 -8.56 0.25 -2.31
C ILE A 102 -9.44 -0.98 -2.14
N HIS A 103 -9.87 -1.27 -0.90
CA HIS A 103 -10.74 -2.40 -0.63
C HIS A 103 -12.09 -2.28 -1.36
N ALA A 104 -12.69 -1.10 -1.33
CA ALA A 104 -13.95 -0.83 -2.02
C ALA A 104 -13.85 -1.02 -3.55
N ILE A 105 -12.75 -0.55 -4.16
CA ILE A 105 -12.45 -0.71 -5.59
C ILE A 105 -12.27 -2.18 -5.97
N ILE A 106 -11.53 -2.94 -5.16
CA ILE A 106 -11.28 -4.37 -5.39
C ILE A 106 -12.61 -5.15 -5.35
N GLU A 107 -13.45 -4.86 -4.37
CA GLU A 107 -14.74 -5.54 -4.16
C GLU A 107 -15.87 -5.04 -5.06
N GLY A 108 -15.70 -3.90 -5.72
CA GLY A 108 -16.77 -3.29 -6.53
C GLY A 108 -17.90 -2.71 -5.68
N ARG A 109 -17.57 -2.07 -4.54
CA ARG A 109 -18.53 -1.47 -3.61
C ARG A 109 -18.24 0.02 -3.41
N PRO A 110 -19.20 0.81 -2.88
CA PRO A 110 -18.93 2.21 -2.55
C PRO A 110 -17.84 2.32 -1.47
N GLY A 111 -16.84 3.17 -1.72
CA GLY A 111 -15.80 3.52 -0.74
C GLY A 111 -16.13 4.78 0.03
N SER A 112 -15.19 5.24 0.84
CA SER A 112 -15.37 6.42 1.69
C SER A 112 -15.13 7.73 0.92
N LEU A 113 -14.13 7.76 0.03
CA LEU A 113 -13.86 8.89 -0.85
C LEU A 113 -14.03 8.52 -2.32
N ILE A 114 -13.75 7.27 -2.69
CA ILE A 114 -13.83 6.79 -4.08
C ILE A 114 -14.91 5.73 -4.19
N ASP A 115 -15.85 5.92 -5.11
CA ASP A 115 -16.84 4.89 -5.42
C ASP A 115 -16.19 3.74 -6.21
N GLY A 116 -16.12 2.56 -5.57
CA GLY A 116 -15.58 1.35 -6.16
C GLY A 116 -16.57 0.60 -7.06
N THR A 117 -17.88 0.90 -7.00
CA THR A 117 -18.90 0.14 -7.74
C THR A 117 -18.66 0.01 -9.25
N PRO A 118 -18.15 1.02 -9.98
CA PRO A 118 -17.96 0.91 -11.43
C PRO A 118 -16.91 -0.14 -11.81
N TYR A 119 -15.94 -0.36 -10.93
CA TYR A 119 -14.84 -1.32 -11.10
C TYR A 119 -15.25 -2.78 -10.95
N GLY A 120 -16.46 -3.04 -10.41
CA GLY A 120 -17.05 -4.37 -10.32
C GLY A 120 -17.68 -4.86 -11.61
N THR A 121 -17.81 -4.01 -12.64
CA THR A 121 -18.56 -4.33 -13.85
C THR A 121 -17.75 -5.13 -14.88
N ALA A 122 -18.44 -6.00 -15.63
CA ALA A 122 -17.84 -6.72 -16.75
C ALA A 122 -17.40 -5.76 -17.88
N GLU A 123 -18.13 -4.66 -18.06
CA GLU A 123 -17.78 -3.61 -19.02
C GLU A 123 -16.44 -2.95 -18.68
N PHE A 124 -16.24 -2.57 -17.41
CA PHE A 124 -14.96 -2.05 -16.94
C PHE A 124 -13.81 -3.00 -17.26
N THR A 125 -13.98 -4.28 -16.89
CA THR A 125 -12.95 -5.30 -17.07
C THR A 125 -12.51 -5.39 -18.54
N ARG A 126 -13.49 -5.45 -19.46
CA ARG A 126 -13.22 -5.50 -20.90
C ARG A 126 -12.45 -4.27 -21.39
N LEU A 127 -12.90 -3.07 -21.01
CA LEU A 127 -12.30 -1.81 -21.44
C LEU A 127 -10.89 -1.62 -20.88
N ALA A 128 -10.68 -1.98 -19.61
CA ALA A 128 -9.39 -1.89 -18.94
C ALA A 128 -8.37 -2.84 -19.56
N GLU A 129 -8.78 -4.06 -19.92
CA GLU A 129 -7.91 -5.01 -20.62
C GLU A 129 -7.55 -4.55 -22.02
N GLU A 130 -8.53 -4.06 -22.79
CA GLU A 130 -8.31 -3.53 -24.14
C GLU A 130 -7.33 -2.35 -24.11
N TYR A 131 -7.54 -1.40 -23.19
CA TYR A 131 -6.61 -0.29 -22.98
C TYR A 131 -5.21 -0.79 -22.61
N HIS A 132 -5.11 -1.68 -21.63
CA HIS A 132 -3.83 -2.21 -21.17
C HIS A 132 -3.07 -2.94 -22.29
N ALA A 133 -3.76 -3.76 -23.10
CA ALA A 133 -3.14 -4.46 -24.21
C ALA A 133 -2.52 -3.49 -25.23
N GLN A 134 -3.19 -2.38 -25.50
CA GLN A 134 -2.69 -1.34 -26.40
C GLN A 134 -1.50 -0.59 -25.78
N VAL A 135 -1.53 -0.28 -24.48
CA VAL A 135 -0.39 0.35 -23.77
C VAL A 135 0.84 -0.55 -23.80
N VAL A 136 0.67 -1.85 -23.57
CA VAL A 136 1.75 -2.84 -23.64
C VAL A 136 2.33 -2.92 -25.06
N ALA A 137 1.46 -2.95 -26.08
CA ALA A 137 1.91 -2.96 -27.47
C ALA A 137 2.71 -1.71 -27.83
N ALA A 138 2.23 -0.53 -27.41
CA ALA A 138 2.94 0.73 -27.62
C ALA A 138 4.31 0.76 -26.92
N HIS A 139 4.39 0.30 -25.67
CA HIS A 139 5.65 0.21 -24.92
C HIS A 139 6.66 -0.74 -25.59
N LYS A 140 6.21 -1.92 -26.04
CA LYS A 140 7.08 -2.87 -26.77
C LYS A 140 7.57 -2.30 -28.10
N GLY A 141 6.77 -1.46 -28.74
CA GLY A 141 7.13 -0.74 -29.96
C GLY A 141 7.93 0.55 -29.74
N HIS A 142 8.28 0.90 -28.49
CA HIS A 142 8.89 2.19 -28.11
C HIS A 142 8.11 3.42 -28.62
N ALA A 143 6.80 3.28 -28.84
CA ALA A 143 5.93 4.34 -29.31
C ALA A 143 5.31 5.10 -28.12
N GLN A 144 5.04 6.40 -28.30
CA GLN A 144 4.32 7.16 -27.29
C GLN A 144 2.87 6.67 -27.18
N VAL A 145 2.41 6.47 -25.95
CA VAL A 145 1.03 6.08 -25.65
C VAL A 145 0.15 7.33 -25.77
N SER A 146 -0.59 7.45 -26.87
CA SER A 146 -1.54 8.56 -27.09
C SER A 146 -2.99 8.19 -26.75
N LEU A 147 -3.19 7.09 -26.02
CA LEU A 147 -4.51 6.57 -25.66
C LEU A 147 -5.02 7.27 -24.41
N ALA A 148 -6.24 7.81 -24.49
CA ALA A 148 -6.92 8.35 -23.33
C ALA A 148 -7.31 7.21 -22.38
N LEU A 149 -7.20 7.46 -21.07
CA LEU A 149 -7.70 6.55 -20.05
C LEU A 149 -9.21 6.30 -20.27
N PRO A 150 -9.66 5.05 -20.15
CA PRO A 150 -11.08 4.74 -20.24
C PRO A 150 -11.86 5.53 -19.18
N VAL A 151 -12.83 6.36 -19.61
CA VAL A 151 -13.65 7.14 -18.68
C VAL A 151 -14.89 6.34 -18.35
N PHE A 152 -15.13 6.09 -17.06
CA PHE A 152 -16.30 5.38 -16.58
C PHE A 152 -17.27 6.35 -15.92
N ASN A 153 -18.57 6.14 -16.14
CA ASN A 153 -19.69 6.93 -15.60
C ASN A 153 -19.75 8.43 -16.00
N GLY A 154 -19.09 8.84 -17.08
CA GLY A 154 -19.21 10.21 -17.60
C GLY A 154 -18.67 11.30 -16.67
N HIS A 155 -18.08 10.93 -15.53
CA HIS A 155 -17.43 11.87 -14.64
C HIS A 155 -15.96 11.85 -14.96
N ARG A 156 -15.52 12.86 -15.74
CA ARG A 156 -14.31 13.53 -15.29
C ARG A 156 -14.63 13.92 -13.85
N VAL A 157 -14.01 13.28 -12.87
CA VAL A 157 -13.75 14.01 -11.63
C VAL A 157 -12.76 15.08 -12.07
N GLY A 158 -13.30 16.14 -12.68
CA GLY A 158 -12.67 17.42 -12.58
C GLY A 158 -12.49 17.58 -11.09
N LEU A 159 -11.25 17.81 -10.68
CA LEU A 159 -11.06 18.81 -9.65
C LEU A 159 -12.02 19.93 -10.05
N HIS A 160 -13.11 20.10 -9.30
CA HIS A 160 -13.74 21.39 -9.31
C HIS A 160 -12.56 22.33 -9.02
N PRO A 161 -12.15 23.24 -9.94
CA PRO A 161 -11.66 24.48 -9.41
C PRO A 161 -12.79 24.90 -8.46
N VAL A 162 -12.45 25.09 -7.21
CA VAL A 162 -13.24 26.01 -6.39
C VAL A 162 -13.15 27.30 -7.18
N ALA A 163 -14.09 27.50 -8.11
CA ALA A 163 -14.37 28.79 -8.64
C ALA A 163 -14.80 29.57 -7.41
N ASP A 164 -14.12 30.69 -7.17
CA ASP A 164 -14.32 31.60 -6.05
C ASP A 164 -15.72 32.24 -6.00
N ASP A 165 -16.77 31.62 -6.56
CA ASP A 165 -18.06 32.25 -6.82
C ASP A 165 -19.28 31.55 -6.19
N ASP A 166 -19.10 30.64 -5.22
CA ASP A 166 -20.22 30.13 -4.40
C ASP A 166 -19.86 29.99 -2.92
N VAL A 167 -19.12 30.99 -2.40
CA VAL A 167 -19.28 31.37 -1.00
C VAL A 167 -20.57 32.19 -0.94
N PRO A 168 -21.65 31.76 -0.25
CA PRO A 168 -22.70 32.70 0.08
C PRO A 168 -22.00 33.82 0.83
N ALA A 169 -22.06 35.04 0.30
CA ALA A 169 -21.50 36.22 0.93
C ALA A 169 -22.09 36.33 2.33
N ASP A 170 -21.39 35.76 3.31
CA ASP A 170 -21.59 36.04 4.70
C ASP A 170 -21.09 37.48 4.85
N PRO A 171 -21.98 38.47 5.04
CA PRO A 171 -21.50 39.80 5.35
C PRO A 171 -20.78 39.61 6.68
N ALA A 172 -19.45 39.71 6.65
CA ALA A 172 -18.64 39.77 7.85
C ALA A 172 -19.23 40.86 8.75
N GLN A 173 -20.08 40.44 9.68
CA GLN A 173 -20.46 41.26 10.80
C GLN A 173 -19.18 41.31 11.62
N GLU A 174 -18.49 42.46 11.57
CA GLU A 174 -17.43 42.77 12.50
C GLU A 174 -17.99 42.59 13.91
N LEU A 175 -17.75 41.42 14.50
CA LEU A 175 -18.11 41.14 15.89
C LEU A 175 -17.29 42.10 16.74
N THR A 176 -18.00 42.83 17.59
CA THR A 176 -17.40 43.86 18.43
C THR A 176 -16.44 43.23 19.44
N GLU A 177 -15.47 44.01 19.91
CA GLU A 177 -14.44 43.57 20.88
C GLU A 177 -15.05 42.95 22.16
N ALA A 178 -16.28 43.32 22.50
CA ALA A 178 -17.06 42.75 23.60
C ALA A 178 -17.53 41.30 23.38
N GLU A 179 -17.80 40.90 22.13
CA GLU A 179 -18.29 39.56 21.77
C GLU A 179 -17.14 38.55 21.69
N LEU A 180 -15.95 39.00 21.28
CA LEU A 180 -14.71 38.22 21.32
C LEU A 180 -14.27 37.92 22.76
N ALA A 181 -14.47 38.85 23.69
CA ALA A 181 -14.13 38.67 25.10
C ALA A 181 -14.98 37.59 25.82
N GLY A 182 -16.17 37.25 25.31
CA GLY A 182 -17.05 36.24 25.91
C GLY A 182 -16.77 34.79 25.49
N ARG A 183 -15.96 34.56 24.44
CA ARG A 183 -15.73 33.22 23.88
C ARG A 183 -14.33 32.67 24.12
N LEU A 184 -13.37 33.53 24.46
CA LEU A 184 -12.00 33.12 24.78
C LEU A 184 -11.87 32.95 26.30
N TRP A 185 -11.73 31.68 26.71
CA TRP A 185 -11.44 31.20 28.06
C TRP A 185 -12.62 30.66 28.88
N ARG A 186 -13.09 29.45 28.53
CA ARG A 186 -13.68 28.53 29.51
C ARG A 186 -12.75 27.34 29.70
N ARG A 187 -12.05 27.32 30.83
CA ARG A 187 -11.17 26.23 31.29
C ARG A 187 -12.03 24.98 31.54
N PRO A 188 -11.61 23.77 31.13
CA PRO A 188 -12.30 22.55 31.53
C PRO A 188 -12.05 22.31 33.02
N GLU A 189 -13.11 22.33 33.82
CA GLU A 189 -13.06 21.97 35.23
C GLU A 189 -12.70 20.48 35.37
N ALA A 190 -11.70 20.21 36.22
CA ALA A 190 -11.25 18.88 36.54
C ALA A 190 -11.98 18.38 37.80
N GLY A 191 -12.67 17.25 37.67
CA GLY A 191 -12.87 16.28 38.76
C GLY A 191 -14.24 16.28 39.47
N GLY A 192 -14.83 15.09 39.59
CA GLY A 192 -15.88 14.78 40.57
C GLY A 192 -16.84 13.68 40.13
N GLY A 193 -16.49 12.41 40.33
CA GLY A 193 -17.50 11.36 40.52
C GLY A 193 -17.81 11.19 42.02
N PRO A 194 -18.62 10.19 42.41
CA PRO A 194 -20.04 9.97 42.13
C PRO A 194 -20.89 10.27 43.39
N GLU A 195 -22.12 10.77 43.24
CA GLU A 195 -23.09 10.81 44.35
C GLU A 195 -24.43 10.22 43.94
N THR A 196 -24.74 9.09 44.59
CA THR A 196 -26.07 8.51 44.77
C THR A 196 -26.86 9.37 45.76
N ASN A 197 -28.15 9.60 45.51
CA ASN A 197 -29.27 9.77 46.47
C ASN A 197 -30.55 9.85 45.61
N GLY A 198 -31.60 9.03 45.76
CA GLY A 198 -32.22 8.57 46.99
C GLY A 198 -33.19 9.64 47.48
N ASP A 199 -34.48 9.50 47.16
CA ASP A 199 -35.68 10.08 47.81
C ASP A 199 -36.88 9.77 46.87
N GLY A 200 -37.95 9.05 47.22
CA GLY A 200 -38.54 8.81 48.53
C GLY A 200 -39.72 9.76 48.75
N ASP A 201 -40.89 9.50 48.15
CA ASP A 201 -42.15 10.02 48.72
C ASP A 201 -43.35 9.09 48.45
N SER A 202 -44.29 9.10 49.41
CA SER A 202 -45.17 8.02 49.88
C SER A 202 -46.68 8.27 49.53
N PRO A 203 -47.67 7.46 50.02
CA PRO A 203 -48.93 7.11 49.32
C PRO A 203 -50.15 7.99 49.69
N PRO A 204 -51.36 7.69 49.15
CA PRO A 204 -52.43 6.96 49.88
C PRO A 204 -53.25 6.02 48.94
N ASP A 205 -54.19 5.12 49.29
CA ASP A 205 -54.92 4.62 50.48
C ASP A 205 -55.17 3.11 50.26
#